data_AF-A0A1Q7QV29-F1
#
_entry.id   AF-A0A1Q7QV29-F1
#
_cell.length_a   1.000
_cell.length_b   1.000
_cell.length_c   1.000
_cell.angle_alpha   90.00
_cell.angle_beta   90.00
_cell.angle_gamma   90.00
#
_symmetry.space_group_name_H-M   'P 1'
#
loop_
_entity.id
_entity.type
_entity.pdbx_description
1 polymer ?
#
loop_
_entity_poly.entity_id
_entity_poly.type
_entity_poly.pdbx_seq_one_letter_code
_entity_poly.pdbx_strand_id
1 'polypeptide(L)'
;MCKLRDDLAEFNKINAQVVGIDVNDPWANKAFAEKNSLTFPILSDYNREVVRMYNVFHNDFGNLKGYTAAKRSVFILDQNGVVTYKWVSDDPTKEPNYDELKKASVKTA
;
A
#
# COMPACT_ATOMS: atom_id res chain seq x y z
N MET A 1 0.29 8.01 -0.40
CA MET A 1 -1.08 7.89 0.16
C MET A 1 -1.96 9.04 -0.27
N CYS A 2 -1.59 10.30 -0.06
CA CYS A 2 -2.40 11.45 -0.49
C CYS A 2 -2.69 11.44 -1.99
N LYS A 3 -1.70 11.11 -2.84
CA LYS A 3 -1.93 11.03 -4.28
C LYS A 3 -2.92 9.93 -4.70
N LEU A 4 -2.91 8.78 -4.00
CA LEU A 4 -3.91 7.71 -4.22
C LEU A 4 -5.30 8.11 -3.72
N ARG A 5 -5.40 8.88 -2.63
CA ARG A 5 -6.66 9.48 -2.16
C ARG A 5 -7.22 10.43 -3.24
N ASP A 6 -6.38 11.30 -3.77
CA ASP A 6 -6.80 12.30 -4.75
C ASP A 6 -7.23 11.65 -6.07
N ASP A 7 -6.56 10.57 -6.47
CA ASP A 7 -6.85 9.80 -7.68
C ASP A 7 -7.88 8.67 -7.46
N LEU A 8 -8.47 8.54 -6.26
CA LEU A 8 -9.37 7.44 -5.89
C LEU A 8 -10.61 7.36 -6.79
N ALA A 9 -11.11 8.50 -7.24
CA ALA A 9 -12.23 8.55 -8.19
C ALA A 9 -11.92 7.85 -9.52
N GLU A 10 -10.65 7.81 -9.95
CA GLU A 10 -10.25 7.13 -11.17
C GLU A 10 -10.18 5.62 -10.98
N PHE A 11 -9.72 5.14 -9.82
CA PHE A 11 -9.73 3.71 -9.47
C PHE A 11 -11.16 3.17 -9.29
N ASN A 12 -12.06 3.98 -8.72
CA ASN A 12 -13.47 3.62 -8.60
C ASN A 12 -14.17 3.46 -9.97
N LYS A 13 -13.79 4.25 -10.98
CA LYS A 13 -14.35 4.14 -12.35
C LYS A 13 -14.05 2.79 -13.01
N ILE A 14 -12.96 2.14 -12.62
CA ILE A 14 -12.56 0.83 -13.13
C ILE A 14 -12.87 -0.31 -12.15
N ASN A 15 -13.75 -0.04 -11.17
CA ASN A 15 -14.17 -1.00 -10.14
C ASN A 15 -13.00 -1.62 -9.35
N ALA A 16 -11.90 -0.89 -9.20
CA ALA A 16 -10.74 -1.31 -8.43
C ALA A 16 -10.83 -0.77 -7.00
N GLN A 17 -10.71 -1.65 -6.01
CA GLN A 17 -10.66 -1.26 -4.61
C GLN A 17 -9.22 -0.95 -4.19
N VAL A 18 -8.98 0.26 -3.68
CA VAL A 18 -7.71 0.63 -3.06
C VAL A 18 -7.73 0.23 -1.58
N VAL A 19 -6.66 -0.41 -1.10
CA VAL A 19 -6.46 -0.78 0.31
C VAL A 19 -5.04 -0.39 0.72
N GLY A 20 -4.91 0.33 1.83
CA GLY A 20 -3.61 0.59 2.45
C GLY A 20 -3.27 -0.49 3.47
N ILE A 21 -2.00 -0.86 3.59
CA ILE A 21 -1.52 -1.79 4.61
C ILE A 21 -0.30 -1.15 5.29
N ASP A 22 -0.29 -1.12 6.61
CA ASP A 22 0.82 -0.61 7.42
C ASP A 22 1.07 -1.53 8.63
N VAL A 23 2.31 -1.60 9.11
CA VAL A 23 2.74 -2.43 10.26
C VAL A 23 2.39 -1.81 11.62
N ASN A 24 1.79 -0.63 11.60
CA ASN A 24 1.30 0.07 12.79
C ASN A 24 0.02 -0.57 13.32
N ASP A 25 -0.28 -0.32 14.59
CA ASP A 25 -1.49 -0.82 15.22
C ASP A 25 -2.77 -0.19 14.63
N PRO A 26 -3.95 -0.80 14.83
CA PRO A 26 -5.20 -0.30 14.27
C PRO A 26 -5.58 1.12 14.72
N TRP A 27 -5.19 1.53 15.93
CA TRP A 27 -5.54 2.84 16.48
C TRP A 27 -4.71 3.95 15.82
N ALA A 28 -3.39 3.73 15.66
CA ALA A 28 -2.51 4.62 14.93
C ALA A 28 -2.94 4.77 13.47
N ASN A 29 -3.29 3.64 12.81
CA ASN A 29 -3.78 3.66 11.43
C ASN A 29 -5.09 4.41 11.28
N LYS A 30 -6.03 4.25 12.24
CA LYS A 30 -7.28 5.01 12.26
C LYS A 30 -7.02 6.51 12.39
N ALA A 31 -6.20 6.92 13.35
CA ALA A 31 -5.85 8.34 13.53
C ALA A 31 -5.16 8.92 12.28
N PHE A 32 -4.31 8.13 11.61
CA PHE A 32 -3.67 8.52 10.36
C PHE A 32 -4.68 8.68 9.21
N ALA A 33 -5.62 7.75 9.07
CA ALA A 33 -6.67 7.81 8.05
C ALA A 33 -7.57 9.04 8.25
N GLU A 34 -8.00 9.31 9.48
CA GLU A 34 -8.83 10.48 9.84
C GLU A 34 -8.08 11.79 9.57
N LYS A 35 -6.83 11.90 10.04
CA LYS A 35 -6.00 13.10 9.86
C LYS A 35 -5.74 13.44 8.41
N ASN A 36 -5.63 12.44 7.54
CA ASN A 36 -5.36 12.63 6.11
C ASN A 36 -6.61 12.50 5.23
N SER A 37 -7.80 12.38 5.84
CA SER A 37 -9.08 12.21 5.15
C SER A 37 -9.03 11.08 4.10
N LEU A 38 -8.42 9.95 4.46
CA LEU A 38 -8.35 8.78 3.59
C LEU A 38 -9.72 8.09 3.60
N THR A 39 -10.31 7.94 2.42
CA THR A 39 -11.66 7.35 2.22
C THR A 39 -11.62 5.85 1.91
N PHE A 40 -10.43 5.26 1.87
CA PHE A 40 -10.20 3.84 1.63
C PHE A 40 -9.69 3.15 2.91
N PRO A 41 -9.93 1.84 3.06
CA PRO A 41 -9.52 1.11 4.27
C PRO A 41 -8.00 1.05 4.42
N ILE A 42 -7.53 1.22 5.66
CA ILE A 42 -6.13 1.01 6.07
C ILE A 42 -6.09 -0.19 7.01
N LEU A 43 -5.47 -1.28 6.58
CA LEU A 43 -5.27 -2.50 7.35
C LEU A 43 -4.02 -2.41 8.21
N SER A 44 -4.06 -3.08 9.36
CA SER A 44 -2.96 -3.19 10.31
C SER A 44 -2.31 -4.57 10.21
N ASP A 45 -1.04 -4.59 9.79
CA ASP A 45 -0.16 -5.77 9.81
C ASP A 45 0.76 -5.71 11.04
N TYR A 46 0.17 -5.52 12.22
CA TYR A 46 0.91 -5.36 13.48
C TYR A 46 1.73 -6.61 13.85
N ASN A 47 1.41 -7.79 13.30
CA ASN A 47 2.18 -9.03 13.50
C ASN A 47 3.27 -9.23 12.43
N ARG A 48 3.35 -8.36 11.41
CA ARG A 48 4.33 -8.38 10.31
C ARG A 48 4.24 -9.66 9.48
N GLU A 49 3.04 -10.20 9.34
CA GLU A 49 2.77 -11.41 8.58
C GLU A 49 2.70 -11.09 7.09
N VAL A 50 1.93 -10.06 6.73
CA VAL A 50 1.70 -9.68 5.32
C VAL A 50 2.98 -9.18 4.68
N VAL A 51 3.73 -8.29 5.35
CA VAL A 51 5.01 -7.80 4.82
C VAL A 51 6.03 -8.91 4.61
N ARG A 52 6.00 -9.98 5.42
CA ARG A 52 6.85 -11.16 5.23
C ARG A 52 6.35 -12.05 4.10
N MET A 53 5.04 -12.30 4.00
CA MET A 53 4.42 -13.06 2.91
C MET A 53 4.75 -12.46 1.55
N TYR A 54 4.71 -11.12 1.43
CA TYR A 54 5.01 -10.41 0.19
C TYR A 54 6.51 -10.08 0.02
N ASN A 55 7.35 -10.46 1.00
CA ASN A 55 8.79 -10.17 1.03
C ASN A 55 9.13 -8.68 0.82
N VAL A 56 8.39 -7.80 1.50
CA VAL A 56 8.47 -6.33 1.41
C VAL A 56 8.71 -5.71 2.79
N PHE A 57 9.79 -6.11 3.46
CA PHE A 57 10.15 -5.58 4.78
C PHE A 57 11.57 -4.99 4.82
N HIS A 58 11.74 -3.98 5.67
CA HIS A 58 13.03 -3.51 6.16
C HIS A 58 13.22 -3.97 7.60
N ASN A 59 14.35 -4.60 7.90
CA ASN A 59 14.79 -4.81 9.27
C ASN A 59 15.51 -3.55 9.78
N ASP A 60 15.45 -3.33 11.09
CA ASP A 60 16.14 -2.23 11.78
C ASP A 60 15.91 -0.85 11.12
N PHE A 61 14.67 -0.61 10.68
CA PHE A 61 14.35 0.56 9.87
C PHE A 61 14.60 1.86 10.62
N GLY A 62 15.22 2.84 9.96
CA GLY A 62 15.52 4.15 10.56
C GLY A 62 16.51 4.09 11.73
N ASN A 63 17.42 3.11 11.75
CA ASN A 63 18.34 2.81 12.85
C ASN A 63 17.65 2.36 14.16
N LEU A 64 16.36 2.00 14.10
CA LEU A 64 15.63 1.44 15.23
C LEU A 64 15.78 -0.08 15.24
N LYS A 65 16.70 -0.58 16.06
CA LYS A 65 16.94 -2.03 16.18
C LYS A 65 15.66 -2.78 16.59
N GLY A 66 15.35 -3.86 15.88
CA GLY A 66 14.16 -4.68 16.05
C GLY A 66 12.89 -4.13 15.39
N TYR A 67 12.93 -2.90 14.85
CA TYR A 67 11.76 -2.31 14.18
C TYR A 67 11.69 -2.77 12.72
N THR A 68 10.77 -3.69 12.46
CA THR A 68 10.47 -4.17 11.10
C THR A 68 9.40 -3.29 10.47
N ALA A 69 9.74 -2.59 9.40
CA ALA A 69 8.84 -1.72 8.65
C ALA A 69 8.52 -2.30 7.26
N ALA A 70 7.37 -1.92 6.70
CA ALA A 70 7.05 -2.24 5.30
C ALA A 70 7.96 -1.45 4.35
N LYS A 71 8.47 -2.09 3.29
CA LYS A 71 9.00 -1.37 2.13
C LYS A 71 7.85 -0.64 1.46
N ARG A 72 8.10 0.51 0.86
CA ARG A 72 7.06 1.17 0.06
C ARG A 72 6.82 0.34 -1.18
N SER A 73 5.61 -0.19 -1.31
CA SER A 73 5.24 -1.11 -2.38
C SER A 73 3.80 -0.91 -2.84
N VAL A 74 3.54 -1.28 -4.09
CA VAL A 74 2.21 -1.32 -4.69
C VAL A 74 2.04 -2.63 -5.42
N PHE A 75 0.91 -3.29 -5.18
CA PHE A 75 0.52 -4.51 -5.84
C PHE A 75 -0.86 -4.31 -6.45
N ILE A 76 -1.08 -4.83 -7.66
CA ILE A 76 -2.40 -4.92 -8.28
C ILE A 76 -2.72 -6.41 -8.40
N LEU A 77 -3.88 -6.78 -7.92
CA LEU A 77 -4.39 -8.14 -7.98
C LEU A 77 -5.58 -8.18 -8.94
N ASP A 78 -5.75 -9.28 -9.66
CA ASP A 78 -6.95 -9.57 -10.43
C ASP A 78 -8.11 -10.07 -9.53
N GLN A 79 -9.25 -10.34 -10.14
CA GLN A 79 -10.45 -10.84 -9.44
C GLN A 79 -10.24 -12.24 -8.81
N ASN A 80 -9.23 -12.98 -9.26
CA ASN A 80 -8.86 -14.29 -8.71
C ASN A 80 -7.80 -14.18 -7.61
N GLY A 81 -7.36 -12.96 -7.26
CA GLY A 81 -6.32 -12.70 -6.27
C GLY A 81 -4.89 -12.92 -6.79
N VAL A 82 -4.69 -13.00 -8.11
CA VAL A 82 -3.37 -13.15 -8.73
C VAL A 82 -2.73 -11.77 -8.90
N VAL A 83 -1.47 -11.63 -8.48
CA VAL A 83 -0.70 -10.38 -8.65
C VAL A 83 -0.38 -10.17 -10.13
N THR A 84 -0.96 -9.15 -10.74
CA THR A 84 -0.73 -8.76 -12.15
C THR A 84 0.30 -7.62 -12.28
N TYR A 85 0.52 -6.87 -11.21
CA TYR A 85 1.52 -5.82 -11.15
C TYR A 85 2.18 -5.77 -9.78
N LYS A 86 3.50 -5.51 -9.77
CA LYS A 86 4.30 -5.33 -8.56
C LYS A 86 5.27 -4.17 -8.76
N TRP A 87 5.25 -3.24 -7.80
CA TRP A 87 6.27 -2.23 -7.64
C TRP A 87 6.74 -2.22 -6.18
N VAL A 88 8.05 -2.22 -5.97
CA VAL A 88 8.67 -2.20 -4.63
C VAL A 88 9.87 -1.26 -4.68
N SER A 89 9.98 -0.39 -3.69
CA SER A 89 11.15 0.47 -3.50
C SER A 89 11.89 0.13 -2.21
N ASP A 90 13.21 0.01 -2.30
CA ASP A 90 14.10 -0.05 -1.14
C ASP A 90 14.32 1.31 -0.48
N ASP A 91 14.03 2.40 -1.20
CA ASP A 91 14.07 3.76 -0.69
C ASP A 91 12.64 4.21 -0.34
N PRO A 92 12.33 4.46 0.94
CA PRO A 92 10.99 4.86 1.38
C PRO A 92 10.55 6.23 0.85
N THR A 93 11.48 7.04 0.31
CA THR A 93 11.24 8.37 -0.26
C THR A 93 10.81 8.32 -1.72
N LYS A 94 11.06 7.20 -2.42
CA LYS A 94 10.63 7.04 -3.82
C LYS A 94 9.15 6.76 -3.88
N GLU A 95 8.46 7.41 -4.80
CA GLU A 95 7.05 7.14 -5.08
C GLU A 95 6.90 6.29 -6.34
N PRO A 96 5.84 5.47 -6.44
CA PRO A 96 5.53 4.74 -7.66
C PRO A 96 5.15 5.71 -8.78
N ASN A 97 5.27 5.25 -10.02
CA ASN A 97 4.71 5.97 -11.16
C ASN A 97 3.19 5.78 -11.18
N TYR A 98 2.44 6.79 -10.72
CA TYR A 98 0.98 6.71 -10.63
C TYR A 98 0.28 6.56 -11.98
N ASP A 99 0.84 7.06 -13.08
CA ASP A 99 0.26 6.89 -14.42
C ASP A 99 0.43 5.44 -14.91
N GLU A 100 1.55 4.81 -14.58
CA GLU A 100 1.77 3.40 -14.85
C GLU A 100 0.81 2.52 -14.04
N LEU A 101 0.61 2.84 -12.75
CA LEU A 101 -0.34 2.14 -11.89
C LEU A 101 -1.75 2.16 -12.47
N LYS A 102 -2.21 3.32 -12.96
CA LYS A 102 -3.53 3.46 -13.59
C LYS A 102 -3.66 2.62 -14.86
N LYS A 103 -2.62 2.58 -15.69
CA LYS A 103 -2.62 1.76 -16.91
C LYS A 103 -2.64 0.26 -16.59
N ALA A 104 -1.93 -0.15 -15.54
CA ALA A 104 -1.88 -1.54 -15.10
C ALA A 104 -3.21 -2.01 -14.49
N SER A 105 -3.92 -1.14 -13.76
CA SER A 105 -5.22 -1.47 -13.19
C SER A 105 -6.31 -1.64 -14.24
N VAL A 106 -6.28 -0.85 -15.34
CA VAL A 106 -7.22 -1.00 -16.47
C VAL A 106 -7.06 -2.33 -17.20
N LYS A 107 -5.83 -2.85 -17.33
CA LYS A 107 -5.57 -4.13 -18.04
C LYS A 107 -6.07 -5.37 -17.30
N THR A 108 -6.38 -5.23 -16.02
CA THR A 108 -6.72 -6.33 -15.12
C THR A 108 -8.24 -6.48 -14.92
N ALA A 109 -9.03 -5.51 -15.40
CA ALA A 109 -10.49 -5.52 -15.42
C ALA A 109 -11.03 -6.23 -16.67
#